data_AF-A0A8H4IMG6-F1
#
_entry.id   AF-A0A8H4IMG6-F1
#
_cell.length_a   1.000
_cell.length_b   1.000
_cell.length_c   1.000
_cell.angle_alpha   90.00
_cell.angle_beta   90.00
_cell.angle_gamma   90.00
#
_symmetry.space_group_name_H-M   'P 1'
#
loop_
_entity.id
_entity.type
_entity.pdbx_description
1 polymer ?
#
loop_
_entity_poly.entity_id
_entity_poly.type
_entity_poly.pdbx_seq_one_letter_code
_entity_poly.pdbx_strand_id
1 'polypeptide(L)'
;MDTLSYQSKLVSADEARRTGCFTTLPIRIHPRDDVADAASRRFVREWVREIGDGREQHTYFSFSPAGNWSSLVYPEAIPERLGVLAYLSDLGLIRDDTGEGLSIDEAHAEHDKLYAALDPDDKRCLAPESRAMKTKKLVSQNTCNTAVITVGCCFWPMLQFSLGTMFSEAEHELVQPIIDAAIEGLLLANDYFRWGRRYRELQSGHSKRIAAEDEINCKIVKAERDFCQRRDELYRAQPDMSMKLRKWIF
;
A
#
# COMPACT_ATOMS: atom_id res chain seq x y z
N MET A 1 6.04 -27.18 -17.63
CA MET A 1 5.93 -26.15 -16.59
C MET A 1 5.22 -24.98 -17.23
N ASP A 2 3.97 -24.71 -16.82
CA ASP A 2 3.25 -23.55 -17.33
C ASP A 2 3.95 -22.28 -16.84
N THR A 3 4.37 -21.44 -17.79
CA THR A 3 5.04 -20.18 -17.49
C THR A 3 4.02 -19.16 -16.99
N LEU A 4 4.38 -18.44 -15.92
CA LEU A 4 3.59 -17.30 -15.46
C LEU A 4 3.51 -16.25 -16.57
N SER A 5 2.30 -15.93 -17.00
CA SER A 5 2.01 -14.83 -17.93
C SER A 5 1.65 -13.59 -17.13
N TYR A 6 2.28 -12.47 -17.48
CA TYR A 6 2.09 -11.17 -16.85
C TYR A 6 1.39 -10.23 -17.81
N GLN A 7 0.38 -9.50 -17.32
CA GLN A 7 -0.26 -8.42 -18.09
C GLN A 7 0.49 -7.09 -17.95
N SER A 8 1.33 -6.94 -16.92
CA SER A 8 2.13 -5.74 -16.69
C SER A 8 3.31 -5.59 -17.64
N LYS A 9 3.78 -4.34 -17.74
CA LYS A 9 5.00 -3.98 -18.48
C LYS A 9 6.18 -3.91 -17.53
N LEU A 10 7.33 -4.43 -17.95
CA LEU A 10 8.59 -4.23 -17.23
C LEU A 10 9.02 -2.77 -17.33
N VAL A 11 9.38 -2.17 -16.20
CA VAL A 11 10.03 -0.87 -16.14
C VAL A 11 11.53 -1.10 -16.33
N SER A 12 12.15 -0.29 -17.20
CA SER A 12 13.58 -0.46 -17.48
C SER A 12 14.43 -0.07 -16.26
N ALA A 13 15.55 -0.77 -16.05
CA ALA A 13 16.44 -0.46 -14.93
C ALA A 13 17.01 0.97 -15.01
N ASP A 14 17.21 1.50 -16.22
CA ASP A 14 17.68 2.88 -16.42
C ASP A 14 16.61 3.93 -16.06
N GLU A 15 15.34 3.62 -16.27
CA GLU A 15 14.23 4.47 -15.84
C GLU A 15 14.08 4.45 -14.33
N ALA A 16 14.12 3.28 -13.70
CA ALA A 16 14.08 3.14 -12.25
C ALA A 16 15.26 3.86 -11.57
N ARG A 17 16.49 3.70 -12.07
CA ARG A 17 17.66 4.38 -11.51
C ARG A 17 17.57 5.90 -11.58
N ARG A 18 16.89 6.46 -12.59
CA ARG A 18 16.67 7.92 -12.70
C ARG A 18 15.79 8.48 -11.57
N THR A 19 15.00 7.64 -10.88
CA THR A 19 14.21 8.04 -9.71
C THR A 19 14.96 7.84 -8.38
N GLY A 20 16.23 7.43 -8.43
CA GLY A 20 16.99 7.02 -7.24
C GLY A 20 16.65 5.61 -6.74
N CYS A 21 15.87 4.83 -7.50
CA CYS A 21 15.58 3.45 -7.13
C CYS A 21 16.82 2.56 -7.31
N PHE A 22 17.10 1.73 -6.31
CA PHE A 22 18.23 0.80 -6.29
C PHE A 22 17.80 -0.65 -5.99
N THR A 23 16.50 -0.95 -6.09
CA THR A 23 15.99 -2.31 -5.91
C THR A 23 16.66 -3.27 -6.87
N THR A 24 16.88 -4.50 -6.39
CA THR A 24 17.37 -5.62 -7.19
C THR A 24 16.24 -6.42 -7.84
N LEU A 25 15.00 -6.13 -7.47
CA LEU A 25 13.81 -6.84 -7.96
C LEU A 25 13.31 -6.26 -9.29
N PRO A 26 12.70 -7.08 -10.16
CA PRO A 26 12.09 -6.59 -11.39
C PRO A 26 10.91 -5.67 -11.08
N ILE A 27 10.94 -4.45 -11.60
CA ILE A 27 9.85 -3.49 -11.44
C ILE A 27 8.86 -3.66 -12.60
N ARG A 28 7.58 -3.70 -12.27
CA ARG A 28 6.48 -3.82 -13.22
C ARG A 28 5.45 -2.74 -12.96
N ILE A 29 4.81 -2.27 -14.03
CA ILE A 29 3.72 -1.30 -13.96
C ILE A 29 2.48 -1.84 -14.69
N HIS A 30 1.32 -1.67 -14.05
CA HIS A 30 0.04 -2.02 -14.64
C HIS A 30 -0.20 -1.22 -15.94
N PRO A 31 -0.68 -1.84 -17.04
CA PRO A 31 -0.85 -1.15 -18.32
C PRO A 31 -1.95 -0.08 -18.31
N ARG A 32 -2.83 -0.12 -17.31
CA ARG A 32 -3.91 0.84 -17.07
C ARG A 32 -3.61 1.85 -15.96
N ASP A 33 -2.37 2.34 -15.92
CA ASP A 33 -1.96 3.39 -14.98
C ASP A 33 -2.87 4.63 -15.05
N ASP A 34 -3.42 4.92 -16.23
CA ASP A 34 -4.43 5.95 -16.46
C ASP A 34 -5.64 5.84 -15.51
N VAL A 35 -6.08 4.61 -15.23
CA VAL A 35 -7.24 4.34 -14.36
C VAL A 35 -6.90 4.62 -12.91
N ALA A 36 -5.72 4.20 -12.45
CA ALA A 36 -5.25 4.48 -11.10
C ALA A 36 -5.10 5.99 -10.88
N ASP A 37 -4.48 6.69 -11.83
CA ASP A 37 -4.30 8.14 -11.79
C ASP A 37 -5.62 8.91 -11.79
N ALA A 38 -6.58 8.49 -12.63
CA ALA A 38 -7.90 9.09 -12.66
C ALA A 38 -8.64 8.91 -11.33
N ALA A 39 -8.54 7.73 -10.70
CA ALA A 39 -9.14 7.43 -9.42
C ALA A 39 -8.52 8.25 -8.28
N SER A 40 -7.19 8.35 -8.23
CA SER A 40 -6.49 9.17 -7.25
C SER A 40 -6.86 10.65 -7.36
N ARG A 41 -6.89 11.20 -8.58
CA ARG A 41 -7.32 12.59 -8.80
C ARG A 41 -8.79 12.80 -8.44
N ARG A 42 -9.64 11.79 -8.64
CA ARG A 42 -11.05 11.83 -8.20
C ARG A 42 -11.12 11.87 -6.67
N PHE A 43 -10.37 11.02 -5.97
CA PHE A 43 -10.29 11.01 -4.51
C PHE A 43 -9.99 12.41 -3.97
N VAL A 44 -8.94 13.06 -4.48
CA VAL A 44 -8.56 14.42 -4.05
C VAL A 44 -9.70 15.42 -4.22
N ARG A 45 -10.38 15.42 -5.38
CA ARG A 45 -11.53 16.32 -5.61
C ARG A 45 -12.70 16.05 -4.66
N GLU A 46 -12.98 14.79 -4.38
CA GLU A 46 -14.05 14.39 -3.46
C GLU A 46 -13.69 14.72 -2.01
N TRP A 47 -12.43 14.57 -1.61
CA TRP A 47 -11.95 14.99 -0.29
C TRP A 47 -12.17 16.50 -0.08
N VAL A 48 -11.77 17.32 -1.05
CA VAL A 48 -11.99 18.77 -1.00
C VAL A 48 -13.48 19.11 -0.88
N ARG A 49 -14.34 18.40 -1.63
CA ARG A 49 -15.78 18.67 -1.65
C ARG A 49 -16.48 18.25 -0.36
N GLU A 50 -16.17 17.07 0.16
CA GLU A 50 -16.91 16.46 1.27
C GLU A 50 -16.29 16.81 2.64
N ILE A 51 -14.96 16.78 2.74
CA ILE A 51 -14.22 17.04 3.98
C ILE A 51 -13.76 18.49 4.05
N GLY A 52 -13.05 18.96 3.02
CA GLY A 52 -12.65 20.37 2.86
C GLY A 52 -11.77 20.91 4.00
N ASP A 53 -10.93 20.08 4.61
CA ASP A 53 -10.07 20.47 5.74
C ASP A 53 -8.68 20.97 5.32
N GLY A 54 -8.42 21.09 4.00
CA GLY A 54 -7.19 21.62 3.43
C GLY A 54 -6.01 20.64 3.44
N ARG A 55 -6.17 19.43 4.00
CA ARG A 55 -5.09 18.45 4.14
C ARG A 55 -4.57 17.94 2.80
N GLU A 56 -5.39 17.95 1.76
CA GLU A 56 -5.00 17.55 0.41
C GLU A 56 -3.82 18.36 -0.15
N GLN A 57 -3.55 19.55 0.41
CA GLN A 57 -2.44 20.42 0.00
C GLN A 57 -1.10 19.99 0.61
N HIS A 58 -1.14 19.12 1.63
CA HIS A 58 0.02 18.68 2.39
C HIS A 58 0.30 17.18 2.22
N THR A 59 -0.68 16.41 1.74
CA THR A 59 -0.54 14.98 1.47
C THR A 59 0.05 14.70 0.10
N TYR A 60 1.03 13.81 0.07
CA TYR A 60 1.55 13.24 -1.17
C TYR A 60 0.73 12.00 -1.54
N PHE A 61 -0.06 12.12 -2.60
CA PHE A 61 -0.93 11.05 -3.09
C PHE A 61 -0.18 10.08 -4.02
N SER A 62 -0.87 9.02 -4.41
CA SER A 62 -0.33 7.88 -5.14
C SER A 62 0.20 8.18 -6.54
N PHE A 63 -0.21 9.28 -7.18
CA PHE A 63 0.20 9.61 -8.55
C PHE A 63 1.55 10.33 -8.61
N SER A 64 2.40 9.93 -9.56
CA SER A 64 3.73 10.53 -9.78
C SER A 64 4.16 10.45 -11.25
N PRO A 65 5.21 11.18 -11.68
CA PRO A 65 5.78 11.01 -13.01
C PRO A 65 6.31 9.60 -13.31
N ALA A 66 6.63 8.80 -12.27
CA ALA A 66 7.08 7.42 -12.43
C ALA A 66 5.90 6.42 -12.55
N GLY A 67 4.66 6.91 -12.43
CA GLY A 67 3.44 6.10 -12.40
C GLY A 67 2.72 6.22 -11.06
N ASN A 68 1.50 5.68 -11.03
CA ASN A 68 0.71 5.60 -9.81
C ASN A 68 1.23 4.47 -8.91
N TRP A 69 1.31 4.73 -7.60
CA TRP A 69 1.75 3.77 -6.59
C TRP A 69 0.96 2.46 -6.66
N SER A 70 -0.36 2.51 -6.84
CA SER A 70 -1.18 1.29 -6.96
C SER A 70 -0.87 0.49 -8.23
N SER A 71 -0.47 1.13 -9.33
CA SER A 71 -0.07 0.44 -10.56
C SER A 71 1.29 -0.25 -10.44
N LEU A 72 2.17 0.26 -9.57
CA LEU A 72 3.49 -0.30 -9.30
C LEU A 72 3.44 -1.40 -8.24
N VAL A 73 2.56 -1.26 -7.25
CA VAL A 73 2.37 -2.23 -6.16
C VAL A 73 1.49 -3.40 -6.58
N TYR A 74 0.46 -3.16 -7.40
CA TYR A 74 -0.44 -4.18 -7.90
C TYR A 74 -0.37 -4.29 -9.44
N PRO A 75 0.81 -4.60 -10.01
CA PRO A 75 1.01 -4.58 -11.47
C PRO A 75 0.15 -5.62 -12.19
N GLU A 76 -0.25 -6.68 -11.49
CA GLU A 76 -1.10 -7.76 -12.01
C GLU A 76 -2.56 -7.67 -11.52
N ALA A 77 -2.99 -6.53 -10.97
CA ALA A 77 -4.37 -6.32 -10.54
C ALA A 77 -5.38 -6.58 -11.67
N ILE A 78 -6.56 -7.11 -11.32
CA ILE A 78 -7.72 -7.12 -12.22
C ILE A 78 -8.01 -5.65 -12.60
N PRO A 79 -8.05 -5.29 -13.90
CA PRO A 79 -8.13 -3.90 -14.33
C PRO A 79 -9.30 -3.11 -13.72
N GLU A 80 -10.44 -3.76 -13.54
CA GLU A 80 -11.66 -3.18 -12.95
C GLU A 80 -11.50 -2.86 -11.46
N ARG A 81 -10.53 -3.47 -10.78
CA ARG A 81 -10.24 -3.28 -9.35
C ARG A 81 -9.20 -2.20 -9.10
N LEU A 82 -8.39 -1.86 -10.11
CA LEU A 82 -7.26 -0.93 -9.95
C LEU A 82 -7.68 0.46 -9.47
N GLY A 83 -8.79 1.00 -10.00
CA GLY A 83 -9.30 2.30 -9.56
C GLY A 83 -9.74 2.31 -8.09
N VAL A 84 -10.32 1.20 -7.61
CA VAL A 84 -10.68 1.05 -6.19
C VAL A 84 -9.42 0.97 -5.33
N LEU A 85 -8.42 0.18 -5.74
CA LEU A 85 -7.14 0.08 -5.04
C LEU A 85 -6.50 1.46 -4.86
N ALA A 86 -6.36 2.23 -5.94
CA ALA A 86 -5.79 3.58 -5.91
C ALA A 86 -6.57 4.53 -4.98
N TYR A 87 -7.90 4.50 -5.04
CA TYR A 87 -8.75 5.31 -4.17
C TYR A 87 -8.56 4.98 -2.69
N LEU A 88 -8.50 3.69 -2.34
CA LEU A 88 -8.30 3.25 -0.95
C LEU A 88 -6.87 3.53 -0.47
N SER A 89 -5.87 3.42 -1.34
CA SER A 89 -4.48 3.79 -1.03
C SER A 89 -4.37 5.27 -0.67
N ASP A 90 -5.01 6.16 -1.43
CA ASP A 90 -4.98 7.61 -1.14
C ASP A 90 -5.74 7.97 0.13
N LEU A 91 -6.84 7.27 0.43
CA LEU A 91 -7.50 7.37 1.73
C LEU A 91 -6.55 6.95 2.86
N GLY A 92 -5.80 5.87 2.66
CA GLY A 92 -4.76 5.43 3.59
C GLY A 92 -3.68 6.50 3.81
N LEU A 93 -3.14 7.09 2.73
CA LEU A 93 -2.08 8.09 2.78
C LEU A 93 -2.49 9.37 3.54
N ILE A 94 -3.65 9.95 3.21
CA ILE A 94 -4.10 11.18 3.91
C ILE A 94 -4.44 10.91 5.38
N ARG A 95 -4.80 9.67 5.73
CA ARG A 95 -5.03 9.27 7.12
C ARG A 95 -3.71 9.03 7.86
N ASP A 96 -2.71 8.43 7.23
CA ASP A 96 -1.35 8.29 7.77
C ASP A 96 -0.78 9.67 8.14
N ASP A 97 -0.80 10.61 7.19
CA ASP A 97 -0.39 12.00 7.43
C ASP A 97 -1.25 12.70 8.51
N THR A 98 -2.51 12.28 8.69
CA THR A 98 -3.36 12.80 9.78
C THR A 98 -2.98 12.24 11.15
N GLY A 99 -2.43 11.04 11.19
CA GLY A 99 -1.95 10.39 12.41
C GLY A 99 -0.57 10.88 12.84
N GLU A 100 0.22 11.46 11.93
CA GLU A 100 1.53 12.06 12.24
C GLU A 100 1.36 13.18 13.29
N GLY A 101 1.71 12.90 14.54
CA GLY A 101 1.61 13.82 15.68
C GLY A 101 0.54 13.49 16.73
N LEU A 102 -0.30 12.49 16.48
CA LEU A 102 -1.21 11.95 17.49
C LEU A 102 -0.47 11.05 18.48
N SER A 103 -0.92 11.02 19.73
CA SER A 103 -0.54 9.94 20.65
C SER A 103 -1.09 8.59 20.15
N ILE A 104 -0.52 7.49 20.64
CA ILE A 104 -0.99 6.13 20.30
C ILE A 104 -2.48 5.97 20.60
N ASP A 105 -2.94 6.50 21.74
CA ASP A 105 -4.35 6.39 22.15
C ASP A 105 -5.29 7.19 21.24
N GLU A 106 -4.88 8.38 20.82
CA GLU A 106 -5.64 9.20 19.88
C GLU A 106 -5.68 8.56 18.48
N ALA A 107 -4.56 7.98 18.03
CA ALA A 107 -4.50 7.26 16.78
C ALA A 107 -5.40 6.01 16.79
N HIS A 108 -5.43 5.25 17.90
CA HIS A 108 -6.37 4.13 18.08
C HIS A 108 -7.82 4.58 18.05
N ALA A 109 -8.17 5.64 18.79
CA ALA A 109 -9.55 6.15 18.81
C ALA A 109 -10.00 6.65 17.42
N GLU A 110 -9.10 7.24 16.64
CA GLU A 110 -9.36 7.64 15.26
C GLU A 110 -9.49 6.44 14.31
N HIS A 111 -8.72 5.36 14.51
CA HIS A 111 -8.87 4.11 13.78
C HIS A 111 -10.22 3.44 14.06
N ASP A 112 -10.66 3.36 15.32
CA ASP A 112 -11.93 2.74 15.70
C ASP A 112 -13.13 3.46 15.07
N LYS A 113 -13.08 4.79 15.01
CA LYS A 113 -14.11 5.60 14.33
C LYS A 113 -14.17 5.29 12.84
N LEU A 114 -13.02 5.16 12.18
CA LEU A 114 -12.94 4.80 10.76
C LEU A 114 -13.45 3.37 10.53
N TYR A 115 -12.96 2.41 11.31
CA TYR A 115 -13.35 1.00 11.22
C TYR A 115 -14.86 0.87 11.26
N ALA A 116 -15.49 1.51 12.24
CA ALA A 116 -16.92 1.43 12.38
C ALA A 116 -17.68 2.29 11.32
N ALA A 117 -17.06 3.33 10.74
CA ALA A 117 -17.63 4.01 9.57
C ALA A 117 -17.59 3.15 8.29
N LEU A 118 -16.63 2.23 8.19
CA LEU A 118 -16.47 1.26 7.10
C LEU A 118 -17.33 0.01 7.26
N ASP A 119 -17.89 -0.22 8.46
CA ASP A 119 -18.76 -1.34 8.74
C ASP A 119 -20.14 -1.14 8.06
N PRO A 120 -20.52 -2.00 7.09
CA PRO A 120 -21.80 -1.91 6.41
C PRO A 120 -22.98 -2.16 7.36
N ASP A 121 -22.75 -2.89 8.46
CA ASP A 121 -23.75 -3.20 9.48
C ASP A 121 -23.78 -2.17 10.61
N ASP A 122 -22.95 -1.12 10.55
CA ASP A 122 -22.95 -0.06 11.57
C ASP A 122 -24.26 0.73 11.56
N LYS A 123 -25.07 0.50 12.60
CA LYS A 123 -26.38 1.14 12.85
C LYS A 123 -26.29 2.43 13.65
N ARG A 124 -25.10 2.92 14.00
CA ARG A 124 -24.97 4.16 14.78
C ARG A 124 -25.50 5.34 13.97
N CYS A 125 -26.33 6.17 14.60
CA CYS A 125 -26.76 7.45 14.04
C CYS A 125 -25.61 8.46 14.13
N LEU A 126 -24.78 8.56 13.08
CA LEU A 126 -23.75 9.59 13.00
C LEU A 126 -24.41 10.94 12.65
N ALA A 127 -23.94 12.03 13.25
CA ALA A 127 -24.42 13.36 12.89
C ALA A 127 -24.12 13.64 11.41
N PRO A 128 -25.05 14.25 10.64
CA PRO A 128 -24.92 14.43 9.19
C PRO A 128 -23.62 15.11 8.75
N GLU A 129 -23.16 16.09 9.53
CA GLU A 129 -21.95 16.87 9.26
C GLU A 129 -20.69 16.34 9.96
N SER A 130 -20.80 15.23 10.70
CA SER A 130 -19.64 14.65 11.38
C SER A 130 -18.61 14.14 10.38
N ARG A 131 -17.33 14.23 10.75
CA ARG A 131 -16.22 13.66 9.96
C ARG A 131 -16.45 12.18 9.65
N ALA A 132 -16.97 11.41 10.61
CA ALA A 132 -17.28 9.99 10.42
C ALA A 132 -18.34 9.76 9.33
N MET A 133 -19.41 10.57 9.29
CA MET A 133 -20.45 10.47 8.26
C MET A 133 -19.92 10.86 6.88
N LYS A 134 -19.12 11.93 6.81
CA LYS A 134 -18.47 12.38 5.57
C LYS A 134 -17.49 11.32 5.03
N THR A 135 -16.71 10.69 5.90
CA THR A 135 -15.85 9.56 5.54
C THR A 135 -16.66 8.35 5.07
N LYS A 136 -17.74 7.99 5.78
CA LYS A 136 -18.65 6.90 5.37
C LYS A 136 -19.24 7.16 3.99
N LYS A 137 -19.62 8.40 3.69
CA LYS A 137 -20.10 8.83 2.37
C LYS A 137 -19.04 8.68 1.28
N LEU A 138 -17.80 9.12 1.53
CA LEU A 138 -16.69 8.97 0.57
C LEU A 138 -16.42 7.51 0.22
N VAL A 139 -16.43 6.63 1.22
CA VAL A 139 -16.10 5.22 1.03
C VAL A 139 -17.28 4.45 0.41
N SER A 140 -18.50 4.63 0.92
CA SER A 140 -19.70 3.93 0.41
C SER A 140 -20.04 4.25 -1.06
N GLN A 141 -19.67 5.44 -1.56
CA GLN A 141 -19.84 5.79 -2.97
C GLN A 141 -18.93 5.00 -3.91
N ASN A 142 -17.85 4.41 -3.39
CA ASN A 142 -16.77 3.83 -4.19
C ASN A 142 -16.45 2.36 -3.84
N THR A 143 -16.91 1.85 -2.70
CA THR A 143 -16.75 0.44 -2.28
C THR A 143 -18.11 -0.18 -1.99
N CYS A 144 -18.68 -0.89 -2.97
CA CYS A 144 -19.71 -1.87 -2.67
C CYS A 144 -18.96 -3.11 -2.11
N ASN A 145 -18.96 -3.28 -0.77
CA ASN A 145 -18.42 -4.45 -0.03
C ASN A 145 -16.90 -4.55 0.22
N THR A 146 -16.21 -3.51 0.70
CA THR A 146 -14.82 -3.72 1.19
C THR A 146 -14.62 -3.08 2.55
N ALA A 147 -14.71 -3.91 3.59
CA ALA A 147 -14.39 -3.52 4.96
C ALA A 147 -12.87 -3.56 5.18
N VAL A 148 -12.41 -2.64 6.04
CA VAL A 148 -11.08 -2.56 6.69
C VAL A 148 -9.96 -1.89 5.87
N ILE A 149 -9.56 -0.67 6.28
CA ILE A 149 -8.45 0.11 5.70
C ILE A 149 -7.58 0.71 6.81
N THR A 150 -6.37 0.16 6.99
CA THR A 150 -5.21 0.78 7.65
C THR A 150 -3.93 0.36 6.90
N VAL A 151 -3.05 1.32 6.61
CA VAL A 151 -1.96 1.25 5.62
C VAL A 151 -0.93 0.12 5.85
N GLY A 152 -0.81 -0.41 7.08
CA GLY A 152 0.11 -1.52 7.39
C GLY A 152 -0.51 -2.92 7.36
N CYS A 153 -1.75 -3.09 7.84
CA CYS A 153 -2.40 -4.41 7.94
C CYS A 153 -3.28 -4.77 6.73
N CYS A 154 -3.60 -3.80 5.87
CA CYS A 154 -4.49 -4.02 4.72
C CYS A 154 -3.75 -4.37 3.43
N PHE A 155 -2.42 -4.32 3.40
CA PHE A 155 -1.66 -4.59 2.17
C PHE A 155 -1.97 -5.98 1.59
N TRP A 156 -1.99 -7.02 2.44
CA TRP A 156 -2.25 -8.39 1.99
C TRP A 156 -3.71 -8.63 1.58
N PRO A 157 -4.73 -8.17 2.33
CA PRO A 157 -6.11 -8.16 1.85
C PRO A 157 -6.29 -7.38 0.53
N MET A 158 -5.61 -6.25 0.35
CA MET A 158 -5.66 -5.49 -0.90
C MET A 158 -4.99 -6.24 -2.06
N LEU A 159 -3.88 -6.95 -1.82
CA LEU A 159 -3.24 -7.80 -2.83
C LEU A 159 -4.14 -9.00 -3.20
N GLN A 160 -4.79 -9.64 -2.22
CA GLN A 160 -5.78 -10.68 -2.47
C GLN A 160 -6.97 -10.15 -3.28
N PHE A 161 -7.48 -8.98 -2.91
CA PHE A 161 -8.52 -8.29 -3.67
C PHE A 161 -8.06 -7.94 -5.08
N SER A 162 -6.82 -7.46 -5.27
CA SER A 162 -6.34 -7.09 -6.60
C SER A 162 -6.30 -8.29 -7.55
N LEU A 163 -5.92 -9.47 -7.04
CA LEU A 163 -5.81 -10.70 -7.82
C LEU A 163 -7.10 -11.53 -7.85
N GLY A 164 -8.12 -11.17 -7.06
CA GLY A 164 -9.34 -11.98 -6.91
C GLY A 164 -9.08 -13.34 -6.28
N THR A 165 -8.14 -13.41 -5.34
CA THR A 165 -7.74 -14.63 -4.66
C THR A 165 -8.14 -14.58 -3.19
N MET A 166 -8.36 -15.75 -2.60
CA MET A 166 -8.53 -15.92 -1.16
C MET A 166 -7.65 -17.08 -0.70
N PHE A 167 -7.11 -16.97 0.51
CA PHE A 167 -6.26 -18.01 1.10
C PHE A 167 -6.99 -18.82 2.17
N SER A 168 -6.63 -20.10 2.25
CA SER A 168 -6.88 -20.86 3.47
C SER A 168 -5.87 -20.44 4.55
N GLU A 169 -6.18 -20.75 5.81
CA GLU A 169 -5.27 -20.53 6.94
C GLU A 169 -3.93 -21.25 6.72
N ALA A 170 -3.96 -22.49 6.22
CA ALA A 170 -2.75 -23.24 5.88
C ALA A 170 -1.93 -22.60 4.74
N GLU A 171 -2.58 -22.03 3.72
CA GLU A 171 -1.87 -21.27 2.68
C GLU A 171 -1.21 -20.01 3.26
N HIS A 172 -1.86 -19.35 4.23
CA HIS A 172 -1.33 -18.17 4.90
C HIS A 172 -0.12 -18.50 5.77
N GLU A 173 -0.22 -19.52 6.62
CA GLU A 173 0.90 -20.00 7.44
C GLU A 173 2.12 -20.38 6.58
N LEU A 174 1.86 -20.99 5.43
CA LEU A 174 2.90 -21.41 4.51
C LEU A 174 3.69 -20.23 3.93
N VAL A 175 3.03 -19.13 3.60
CA VAL A 175 3.68 -17.96 2.99
C VAL A 175 4.10 -16.90 4.02
N GLN A 176 3.72 -17.05 5.29
CA GLN A 176 4.06 -16.10 6.35
C GLN A 176 5.56 -15.76 6.42
N PRO A 177 6.50 -16.71 6.32
CA PRO A 177 7.93 -16.38 6.35
C PRO A 177 8.39 -15.52 5.17
N ILE A 178 7.69 -15.57 4.04
CA ILE A 178 7.95 -14.74 2.85
C ILE A 178 7.34 -13.36 3.04
N ILE A 179 6.12 -13.29 3.59
CA ILE A 179 5.46 -12.05 3.98
C ILE A 179 6.35 -11.24 4.92
N ASP A 180 6.89 -11.87 5.96
CA ASP A 180 7.71 -11.18 6.97
C ASP A 180 8.95 -10.53 6.35
N ALA A 181 9.63 -11.24 5.45
CA ALA A 181 10.78 -10.71 4.72
C ALA A 181 10.41 -9.54 3.79
N ALA A 182 9.25 -9.62 3.12
CA ALA A 182 8.75 -8.54 2.29
C ALA A 182 8.37 -7.30 3.11
N ILE A 183 7.71 -7.47 4.26
CA ILE A 183 7.35 -6.39 5.18
C ILE A 183 8.62 -5.67 5.67
N GLU A 184 9.64 -6.41 6.08
CA GLU A 184 10.91 -5.81 6.52
C GLU A 184 11.51 -4.92 5.43
N GLY A 185 11.59 -5.40 4.19
CA GLY A 185 12.07 -4.62 3.05
C GLY A 185 11.23 -3.37 2.78
N LEU A 186 9.90 -3.49 2.81
CA LEU A 186 8.97 -2.37 2.60
C LEU A 186 9.09 -1.29 3.67
N LEU A 187 9.20 -1.68 4.95
CA LEU A 187 9.35 -0.74 6.07
C LEU A 187 10.69 -0.01 5.99
N LEU A 188 11.79 -0.73 5.72
CA LEU A 188 13.10 -0.12 5.54
C LEU A 188 13.13 0.84 4.34
N ALA A 189 12.50 0.47 3.23
CA ALA A 189 12.39 1.35 2.06
C ALA A 189 11.54 2.59 2.35
N ASN A 190 10.42 2.45 3.08
CA ASN A 190 9.62 3.59 3.52
C ASN A 190 10.45 4.55 4.39
N ASP A 191 11.18 4.03 5.37
CA ASP A 191 12.05 4.81 6.24
C ASP A 191 13.18 5.50 5.45
N TYR A 192 13.77 4.80 4.48
CA TYR A 192 14.81 5.35 3.60
C TYR A 192 14.29 6.52 2.76
N PHE A 193 13.19 6.35 2.02
CA PHE A 193 12.70 7.41 1.14
C PHE A 193 12.01 8.54 1.91
N ARG A 194 11.50 8.29 3.13
CA ARG A 194 11.03 9.36 4.04
C ARG A 194 12.18 10.04 4.81
N TRP A 195 13.43 9.56 4.71
CA TRP A 195 14.61 10.12 5.38
C TRP A 195 14.74 11.63 5.23
N GLY A 196 14.67 12.14 3.99
CA GLY A 196 14.81 13.57 3.71
C GLY A 196 13.68 14.45 4.27
N ARG A 197 12.51 13.86 4.54
CA ARG A 197 11.40 14.53 5.25
C ARG A 197 11.67 14.53 6.77
N ARG A 198 11.94 13.35 7.35
CA ARG A 198 12.22 13.19 8.79
C ARG A 198 13.48 13.95 9.24
N TYR A 199 14.51 14.05 8.41
CA TYR A 199 15.72 14.83 8.72
C TYR A 199 15.42 16.34 8.83
N ARG A 200 14.53 16.87 7.99
CA ARG A 200 14.06 18.27 8.09
C ARG A 200 13.24 18.49 9.38
N GLU A 201 12.45 17.50 9.79
CA GLU A 201 11.69 17.52 11.06
C GLU A 201 12.59 17.34 12.30
N LEU A 202 13.71 16.62 12.17
CA LEU A 202 14.75 16.49 13.20
C LEU A 202 15.48 17.82 13.44
N GLN A 203 15.73 18.61 12.40
CA GLN A 203 16.30 19.95 12.57
C GLN A 203 15.35 20.91 13.31
N SER A 204 14.03 20.64 13.29
CA SER A 204 13.04 21.28 14.17
C SER A 204 12.91 20.66 15.57
N GLY A 205 13.83 19.76 15.96
CA GLY A 205 14.00 19.29 17.34
C GLY A 205 13.13 18.12 17.79
N HIS A 206 12.47 17.40 16.87
CA HIS A 206 11.40 16.45 17.22
C HIS A 206 11.72 14.95 17.10
N SER A 207 12.95 14.49 16.81
CA SER A 207 13.20 13.03 16.75
C SER A 207 14.62 12.56 17.10
N LYS A 208 14.75 11.25 17.37
CA LYS A 208 15.95 10.55 17.86
C LYS A 208 16.82 10.01 16.69
N ARG A 209 18.12 9.84 17.01
CA ARG A 209 19.24 9.34 16.16
C ARG A 209 18.81 8.34 15.08
N ILE A 210 19.31 8.56 13.86
CA ILE A 210 19.05 7.70 12.70
C ILE A 210 20.37 7.13 12.14
N ALA A 211 20.34 5.87 11.68
CA ALA A 211 21.48 5.14 11.08
C ALA A 211 21.90 5.71 9.73
N ALA A 212 23.15 5.53 9.31
CA ALA A 212 23.65 6.10 8.05
C ALA A 212 22.89 5.57 6.82
N GLU A 213 22.67 6.43 5.82
CA GLU A 213 21.91 6.15 4.58
C GLU A 213 22.38 4.86 3.87
N ASP A 214 23.70 4.65 3.78
CA ASP A 214 24.31 3.46 3.18
C ASP A 214 24.02 2.16 3.95
N GLU A 215 23.88 2.24 5.27
CA GLU A 215 23.57 1.08 6.12
C GLU A 215 22.13 0.61 5.89
N ILE A 216 21.20 1.55 5.69
CA ILE A 216 19.80 1.24 5.39
C ILE A 216 19.68 0.63 3.99
N ASN A 217 20.40 1.17 2.99
CA ASN A 217 20.45 0.59 1.64
C ASN A 217 20.90 -0.88 1.65
N CYS A 218 21.96 -1.18 2.40
CA CYS A 218 22.44 -2.55 2.52
C CYS A 218 21.41 -3.48 3.17
N LYS A 219 20.64 -2.99 4.16
CA LYS A 219 19.56 -3.76 4.80
C LYS A 219 18.39 -4.01 3.86
N ILE A 220 17.99 -3.03 3.05
CA ILE A 220 16.93 -3.19 2.04
C ILE A 220 17.32 -4.28 1.03
N VAL A 221 18.52 -4.19 0.45
CA VAL A 221 19.00 -5.18 -0.53
C VAL A 221 19.13 -6.58 0.10
N LYS A 222 19.48 -6.67 1.38
CA LYS A 222 19.49 -7.94 2.11
C LYS A 222 18.08 -8.50 2.26
N ALA A 223 17.10 -7.69 2.66
CA ALA A 223 15.71 -8.12 2.79
C ALA A 223 15.12 -8.61 1.45
N GLU A 224 15.41 -7.92 0.34
CA GLU A 224 15.02 -8.37 -1.01
C GLU A 224 15.59 -9.75 -1.37
N ARG A 225 16.85 -10.00 -1.00
CA ARG A 225 17.50 -11.29 -1.21
C ARG A 225 16.88 -12.37 -0.33
N ASP A 226 16.63 -12.07 0.93
CA ASP A 226 16.02 -13.01 1.88
C ASP A 226 14.60 -13.39 1.43
N PHE A 227 13.82 -12.44 0.90
CA PHE A 227 12.53 -12.70 0.26
C PHE A 227 12.68 -13.67 -0.92
N CYS A 228 13.59 -13.39 -1.86
CA CYS A 228 13.81 -14.26 -3.03
C CYS A 228 14.24 -15.66 -2.63
N GLN A 229 15.16 -15.79 -1.66
CA GLN A 229 15.64 -17.06 -1.18
C GLN A 229 14.49 -17.91 -0.59
N ARG A 230 13.66 -17.32 0.26
CA ARG A 230 12.53 -18.01 0.89
C ARG A 230 11.47 -18.44 -0.13
N ARG A 231 11.17 -17.59 -1.12
CA ARG A 231 10.31 -17.95 -2.25
C ARG A 231 10.86 -19.15 -3.02
N ASP A 232 12.14 -19.10 -3.38
CA ASP A 232 12.76 -20.14 -4.21
C ASP A 232 12.94 -21.46 -3.45
N GLU A 233 13.15 -21.40 -2.13
CA GLU A 233 13.10 -22.56 -1.22
C GLU A 233 11.70 -23.16 -1.16
N LEU A 234 10.66 -22.34 -1.01
CA LEU A 234 9.27 -22.78 -0.99
C LEU A 234 8.88 -23.44 -2.33
N TYR A 235 9.26 -22.85 -3.46
CA TYR A 235 8.98 -23.43 -4.78
C TYR A 235 9.69 -24.77 -5.01
N ARG A 236 10.86 -24.99 -4.41
CA ARG A 236 11.55 -26.28 -4.44
C ARG A 236 10.92 -27.30 -3.49
N ALA A 237 10.50 -26.87 -2.30
CA ALA A 237 9.88 -27.74 -1.30
C ALA A 237 8.46 -28.18 -1.71
N GLN A 238 7.74 -27.34 -2.46
CA GLN A 238 6.37 -27.60 -2.92
C GLN A 238 6.24 -27.45 -4.45
N PRO A 239 6.71 -28.45 -5.22
CA PRO A 239 6.62 -28.41 -6.68
C PRO A 239 5.17 -28.35 -7.18
N ASP A 240 4.23 -29.01 -6.47
CA ASP A 240 2.81 -29.06 -6.82
C ASP A 240 2.00 -27.87 -6.29
N MET A 241 2.68 -26.81 -5.80
CA MET A 241 2.02 -25.60 -5.34
C MET A 241 1.11 -24.99 -6.42
N SER A 242 -0.09 -24.60 -6.00
CA SER A 242 -1.09 -24.03 -6.88
C SER A 242 -0.56 -22.79 -7.61
N MET A 243 -0.97 -22.65 -8.89
CA MET A 243 -0.63 -21.45 -9.68
C MET A 243 -1.20 -20.17 -9.06
N LYS A 244 -2.32 -20.27 -8.34
CA LYS A 244 -2.90 -19.16 -7.57
C LYS A 244 -1.91 -18.63 -6.54
N LEU A 245 -1.31 -19.52 -5.75
CA LEU A 245 -0.37 -19.14 -4.70
C LEU A 245 0.95 -18.63 -5.28
N ARG A 246 1.47 -19.29 -6.33
CA ARG A 246 2.66 -18.82 -7.06
C ARG A 246 2.48 -17.42 -7.66
N LYS A 247 1.29 -17.11 -8.19
CA LYS A 247 0.95 -15.77 -8.70
C LYS A 247 0.84 -14.70 -7.62
N TRP A 248 0.49 -15.09 -6.40
CA TRP A 248 0.36 -14.15 -5.30
C TRP A 248 1.70 -13.83 -4.63
N ILE A 249 2.60 -14.81 -4.56
CA ILE A 249 3.99 -14.61 -4.08
C ILE A 249 4.81 -13.74 -5.07
N PHE A 250 4.26 -13.51 -6.27
CA PHE A 250 4.96 -12.89 -7.39
C PHE A 250 5.67 -11.57 -7.03
#